data_AF-A0A8J2HPW1-F1
#
_entry.id   AF-A0A8J2HPW1-F1
#
_cell.length_a   1.000
_cell.length_b   1.000
_cell.length_c   1.000
_cell.angle_alpha   90.00
_cell.angle_beta   90.00
_cell.angle_gamma   90.00
#
_symmetry.space_group_name_H-M   'P 1'
#
loop_
_entity.id
_entity.type
_entity.pdbx_description
1 polymer ?
#
loop_
_entity_poly.entity_id
_entity_poly.type
_entity_poly.pdbx_seq_one_letter_code
_entity_poly.pdbx_strand_id
1 'polypeptide(L)'
;MSASIVLLVAGIVLSSTTNVYSEKLVIDTDAGADDAAAILLVLSARKDTNYEVVGITCTYGNTEEENVEKNVLKTLTVANSSDIPVYGGAKKPLMSNFTSDKYFGEDGFGDFDFKEEIKGEINPTTHSAEALVHFARKYPGELSVLAIGPLTNIALAISLDPNFINNLKRLYIMGGSIEGRGNKSPGVEYNFGTDPDSDFIINCDSVRSKKLIIDTDGGPDDSAAILLILSACANNDTNYEVVGITCVYGNTYEENVEQNVLKTLTLAKSQVPVYGGAKKPLVGEFKFDDYFGNDGFGDFKFEEEINGYVNRSAHAALVLIDLAKKYPGELDILVLGPLTNIAIAVTLDSNFMNNINRLYIMGGCIGGKKKPLVTDYNFGNDPDSNYIVLNAPKSGKVHLLYPKETVFKAAVSKEWRVNVFGKINSRVVSFLNKAEVKGLNRQSSTWRPADVMVAAVMLWPELITDAVKMNALPITAGKTRGALMIDHDGVSKKPKNVEFVRNIDVDKFKCKLLCYFS
;
A
#
# COMPACT_ATOMS: atom_id res chain seq x y z
N MET A 1 -4.92 -1.56 50.66
CA MET A 1 -3.90 -2.09 49.72
C MET A 1 -4.36 -3.46 49.27
N SER A 2 -4.19 -3.68 47.98
CA SER A 2 -4.69 -4.75 47.12
C SER A 2 -4.56 -6.16 47.71
N ALA A 3 -5.67 -6.89 47.76
CA ALA A 3 -5.67 -8.34 47.96
C ALA A 3 -5.86 -8.99 46.58
N SER A 4 -4.79 -9.58 46.06
CA SER A 4 -4.86 -10.52 44.94
C SER A 4 -5.04 -11.92 45.51
N ILE A 5 -6.13 -12.58 45.13
CA ILE A 5 -6.30 -14.02 45.23
C ILE A 5 -6.73 -14.49 43.83
N VAL A 6 -5.87 -15.21 43.14
CA VAL A 6 -6.29 -16.21 42.15
C VAL A 6 -5.48 -17.48 42.39
N LEU A 7 -6.25 -18.56 42.55
CA LEU A 7 -5.86 -19.90 42.93
C LEU A 7 -5.22 -20.66 41.76
N LEU A 8 -4.45 -21.70 42.13
CA LEU A 8 -3.48 -22.44 41.34
C LEU A 8 -4.05 -23.81 40.86
N VAL A 9 -3.31 -24.43 39.93
CA VAL A 9 -3.14 -25.87 39.62
C VAL A 9 -4.07 -26.53 38.57
N ALA A 10 -3.50 -26.93 37.43
CA ALA A 10 -3.12 -28.33 37.13
C ALA A 10 -2.96 -28.54 35.62
N GLY A 11 -1.73 -28.73 35.16
CA GLY A 11 -1.46 -29.13 33.78
C GLY A 11 0.03 -29.07 33.49
N ILE A 12 0.79 -30.03 34.03
CA ILE A 12 2.10 -30.36 33.46
C ILE A 12 1.81 -30.96 32.09
N VAL A 13 1.84 -30.11 31.07
CA VAL A 13 2.26 -30.51 29.74
C VAL A 13 3.64 -29.92 29.60
N LEU A 14 4.66 -30.77 29.70
CA LEU A 14 5.96 -30.49 29.08
C LEU A 14 5.73 -30.44 27.56
N SER A 15 5.11 -29.37 27.06
CA SER A 15 5.31 -29.00 25.67
C SER A 15 6.60 -28.20 25.68
N SER A 16 7.61 -28.70 24.98
CA SER A 16 8.68 -27.85 24.44
C SER A 16 8.05 -26.52 24.07
N THR A 17 8.48 -25.42 24.70
CA THR A 17 8.12 -24.08 24.24
C THR A 17 8.71 -23.94 22.85
N THR A 18 7.96 -24.38 21.84
CA THR A 18 8.16 -23.92 20.48
C THR A 18 7.91 -22.44 20.56
N ASN A 19 8.98 -21.64 20.59
CA ASN A 19 8.86 -20.23 20.26
C ASN A 19 8.13 -20.21 18.92
N VAL A 20 6.88 -19.74 18.92
CA VAL A 20 6.12 -19.53 17.69
C VAL A 20 6.71 -18.27 17.08
N TYR A 21 7.84 -18.42 16.40
CA TYR A 21 8.42 -17.36 15.61
C TYR A 21 7.40 -16.95 14.55
N SER A 22 6.88 -15.72 14.64
CA SER A 22 5.90 -15.23 13.67
C SER A 22 6.54 -14.44 12.52
N GLU A 23 7.87 -14.28 12.50
CA GLU A 23 8.58 -13.53 11.48
C GLU A 23 9.79 -14.33 10.96
N LYS A 24 9.92 -14.45 9.63
CA LYS A 24 11.05 -15.13 9.01
C LYS A 24 12.11 -14.09 8.60
N LEU A 25 13.39 -14.43 8.74
CA LEU A 25 14.50 -13.54 8.41
C LEU A 25 15.51 -14.26 7.50
N VAL A 26 15.92 -13.61 6.42
CA VAL A 26 17.12 -13.97 5.64
C VAL A 26 18.13 -12.85 5.80
N ILE A 27 19.40 -13.20 6.01
CA ILE A 27 20.51 -12.24 6.11
C ILE A 27 21.33 -12.33 4.82
N ASP A 28 21.51 -11.21 4.12
CA ASP A 28 22.35 -11.09 2.93
C ASP A 28 23.60 -10.27 3.28
N THR A 29 24.78 -10.86 3.16
CA THR A 29 26.01 -10.38 3.84
C THR A 29 27.26 -10.57 2.98
N ASP A 30 28.24 -9.69 3.17
CA ASP A 30 29.60 -9.83 2.64
C ASP A 30 30.61 -10.29 3.70
N ALA A 31 30.11 -10.66 4.90
CA ALA A 31 30.79 -11.29 6.02
C ALA A 31 32.16 -10.68 6.40
N GLY A 32 32.23 -9.34 6.40
CA GLY A 32 33.21 -8.60 7.18
C GLY A 32 33.16 -8.93 8.68
N ALA A 33 34.17 -8.49 9.44
CA ALA A 33 34.22 -8.73 10.88
C ALA A 33 33.04 -8.08 11.64
N ASP A 34 32.54 -6.96 11.15
CA ASP A 34 31.34 -6.27 11.62
C ASP A 34 30.05 -7.03 11.26
N ASP A 35 29.93 -7.55 10.04
CA ASP A 35 28.82 -8.39 9.60
C ASP A 35 28.70 -9.67 10.44
N ALA A 36 29.83 -10.32 10.75
CA ALA A 36 29.85 -11.47 11.65
C ALA A 36 29.34 -11.11 13.05
N ALA A 37 29.69 -9.92 13.58
CA ALA A 37 29.16 -9.44 14.84
C ALA A 37 27.65 -9.20 14.78
N ALA A 38 27.14 -8.66 13.67
CA ALA A 38 25.70 -8.48 13.44
C ALA A 38 24.96 -9.83 13.40
N ILE A 39 25.50 -10.82 12.69
CA ILE A 39 24.95 -12.19 12.65
C ILE A 39 24.92 -12.78 14.06
N LEU A 40 26.03 -12.74 14.81
CA LEU A 40 26.10 -13.25 16.18
C LEU A 40 25.09 -12.57 17.11
N LEU A 41 24.88 -11.26 16.95
CA LEU A 41 23.88 -10.51 17.72
C LEU A 41 22.46 -10.99 17.40
N VAL A 42 22.11 -11.12 16.11
CA VAL A 42 20.80 -11.61 15.67
C VAL A 42 20.54 -13.02 16.19
N LEU A 43 21.54 -13.92 16.09
CA LEU A 43 21.44 -15.30 16.58
C LEU A 43 21.30 -15.37 18.10
N SER A 44 22.02 -14.52 18.83
CA SER A 44 21.94 -14.45 20.30
C SER A 44 20.58 -13.91 20.77
N ALA A 45 19.99 -12.97 20.03
CA ALA A 45 18.71 -12.35 20.34
C ALA A 45 17.49 -13.22 19.97
N ARG A 46 17.67 -14.43 19.42
CA ARG A 46 16.57 -15.34 19.02
C ARG A 46 15.60 -15.72 20.14
N LYS A 47 16.00 -15.61 21.40
CA LYS A 47 15.12 -15.89 22.55
C LYS A 47 14.29 -14.68 22.96
N ASP A 48 14.76 -13.48 22.64
CA ASP A 48 14.16 -12.20 23.02
C ASP A 48 13.40 -11.54 21.85
N THR A 49 13.52 -12.11 20.66
CA THR A 49 12.90 -11.63 19.43
C THR A 49 12.01 -12.71 18.82
N ASN A 50 11.12 -12.26 17.93
CA ASN A 50 10.16 -13.11 17.23
C ASN A 50 10.64 -13.55 15.84
N TYR A 51 11.94 -13.43 15.57
CA TYR A 51 12.56 -13.76 14.28
C TYR A 51 13.14 -15.17 14.26
N GLU A 52 12.82 -15.92 13.20
CA GLU A 52 13.49 -17.16 12.82
C GLU A 52 14.37 -16.89 11.60
N VAL A 53 15.68 -17.06 11.75
CA VAL A 53 16.60 -16.95 10.60
C VAL A 53 16.48 -18.23 9.76
N VAL A 54 15.91 -18.11 8.57
CA VAL A 54 15.63 -19.25 7.67
C VAL A 54 16.72 -19.49 6.63
N GLY A 55 17.67 -18.57 6.50
CA GLY A 55 18.83 -18.71 5.62
C GLY A 55 19.78 -17.52 5.70
N ILE A 56 21.02 -17.74 5.25
CA ILE A 56 22.01 -16.68 5.02
C ILE A 56 22.46 -16.75 3.56
N THR A 57 22.49 -15.61 2.89
CA THR A 57 22.96 -15.47 1.51
C THR A 57 24.26 -14.67 1.49
N CYS A 58 25.25 -15.19 0.77
CA CYS A 58 26.57 -14.58 0.65
C CYS A 58 26.64 -13.74 -0.63
N THR A 59 27.23 -12.56 -0.52
CA THR A 59 27.67 -11.72 -1.65
C THR A 59 29.17 -11.44 -1.52
N TYR A 60 29.73 -10.68 -2.45
CA TYR A 60 31.09 -10.14 -2.37
C TYR A 60 31.08 -8.76 -1.68
N GLY A 61 32.23 -8.26 -1.23
CA GLY A 61 32.32 -6.91 -0.65
C GLY A 61 33.60 -6.70 0.14
N ASN A 62 33.59 -7.01 1.44
CA ASN A 62 34.80 -6.98 2.27
C ASN A 62 35.91 -7.92 1.77
N THR A 63 35.55 -9.03 1.11
CA THR A 63 36.46 -9.96 0.44
C THR A 63 35.76 -10.62 -0.76
N GLU A 64 36.45 -11.53 -1.45
CA GLU A 64 35.86 -12.36 -2.51
C GLU A 64 34.80 -13.31 -1.92
N GLU A 65 33.77 -13.59 -2.70
CA GLU A 65 32.58 -14.33 -2.24
C GLU A 65 32.91 -15.71 -1.64
N GLU A 66 33.91 -16.43 -2.16
CA GLU A 66 34.32 -17.72 -1.59
C GLU A 66 34.92 -17.61 -0.17
N ASN A 67 35.48 -16.45 0.19
CA ASN A 67 35.92 -16.19 1.56
C ASN A 67 34.74 -15.78 2.43
N VAL A 68 33.77 -15.02 1.89
CA VAL A 68 32.52 -14.67 2.57
C VAL A 68 31.78 -15.94 3.01
N GLU A 69 31.61 -16.91 2.11
CA GLU A 69 31.03 -18.22 2.41
C GLU A 69 31.69 -18.87 3.64
N LYS A 70 33.02 -18.93 3.65
CA LYS A 70 33.78 -19.51 4.77
C LYS A 70 33.61 -18.73 6.06
N ASN A 71 33.59 -17.40 5.99
CA ASN A 71 33.45 -16.54 7.17
C ASN A 71 32.06 -16.65 7.80
N VAL A 72 31.01 -16.78 6.98
CA VAL A 72 29.67 -17.12 7.46
C VAL A 72 29.69 -18.48 8.17
N LEU A 73 30.28 -19.52 7.57
CA LEU A 73 30.35 -20.84 8.20
C LEU A 73 31.16 -20.84 9.51
N LYS A 74 32.30 -20.13 9.57
CA LYS A 74 33.07 -19.92 10.82
C LYS A 74 32.18 -19.26 11.89
N THR A 75 31.44 -18.22 11.51
CA THR A 75 30.54 -17.48 12.42
C THR A 75 29.41 -18.37 12.94
N LEU A 76 28.76 -19.15 12.07
CA LEU A 76 27.71 -20.10 12.46
C LEU A 76 28.24 -21.24 13.33
N THR A 77 29.47 -21.69 13.09
CA THR A 77 30.14 -22.70 13.92
C THR A 77 30.28 -22.21 15.36
N VAL A 78 30.80 -21.00 15.55
CA VAL A 78 30.94 -20.37 16.87
C VAL A 78 29.57 -20.14 17.52
N ALA A 79 28.57 -19.74 16.73
CA ALA A 79 27.20 -19.53 17.18
C ALA A 79 26.43 -20.82 17.49
N ASN A 80 27.02 -22.01 17.27
CA ASN A 80 26.34 -23.31 17.34
C ASN A 80 25.02 -23.33 16.54
N SER A 81 25.03 -22.71 15.35
CA SER A 81 23.85 -22.53 14.50
C SER A 81 24.10 -22.96 13.04
N SER A 82 24.92 -24.00 12.84
CA SER A 82 25.27 -24.55 11.53
C SER A 82 24.13 -25.29 10.81
N ASP A 83 22.94 -25.35 11.41
CA ASP A 83 21.71 -25.86 10.81
C ASP A 83 21.02 -24.87 9.86
N ILE A 84 21.39 -23.58 9.95
CA ILE A 84 20.89 -22.54 9.03
C ILE A 84 21.51 -22.77 7.64
N PRO A 85 20.70 -22.85 6.57
CA PRO A 85 21.24 -23.02 5.23
C PRO A 85 21.95 -21.75 4.76
N VAL A 86 23.13 -21.93 4.15
CA VAL A 86 23.95 -20.85 3.57
C VAL A 86 23.99 -21.00 2.05
N TYR A 87 23.89 -19.90 1.31
CA TYR A 87 23.86 -19.89 -0.14
C TYR A 87 24.92 -18.95 -0.68
N GLY A 88 25.70 -19.40 -1.66
CA GLY A 88 26.66 -18.58 -2.40
C GLY A 88 25.96 -17.73 -3.47
N GLY A 89 26.48 -16.53 -3.73
CA GLY A 89 25.79 -15.51 -4.52
C GLY A 89 26.66 -14.78 -5.51
N ALA A 90 26.34 -13.49 -5.70
CA ALA A 90 27.05 -12.64 -6.62
C ALA A 90 28.53 -12.54 -6.22
N LYS A 91 29.42 -12.60 -7.22
CA LYS A 91 30.88 -12.53 -7.02
C LYS A 91 31.49 -11.17 -7.36
N LYS A 92 30.69 -10.29 -7.96
CA LYS A 92 31.12 -8.96 -8.43
C LYS A 92 29.91 -8.05 -8.71
N PRO A 93 30.13 -6.73 -8.87
CA PRO A 93 29.08 -5.80 -9.24
C PRO A 93 28.45 -6.11 -10.60
N LEU A 94 27.24 -5.62 -10.81
CA LEU A 94 26.50 -5.85 -12.04
C LEU A 94 27.27 -5.37 -13.29
N MET A 95 27.90 -4.20 -13.22
CA MET A 95 28.49 -3.53 -14.38
C MET A 95 30.02 -3.35 -14.30
N SER A 96 30.65 -3.75 -13.20
CA SER A 96 32.08 -3.53 -12.98
C SER A 96 32.79 -4.75 -12.39
N ASN A 97 34.13 -4.71 -12.38
CA ASN A 97 34.92 -5.72 -11.69
C ASN A 97 35.04 -5.35 -10.21
N PHE A 98 35.11 -6.38 -9.38
CA PHE A 98 35.32 -6.22 -7.96
C PHE A 98 36.81 -6.23 -7.61
N THR A 99 37.18 -5.41 -6.63
CA THR A 99 38.47 -5.47 -5.95
C THR A 99 38.23 -5.11 -4.48
N SER A 100 38.60 -6.00 -3.55
CA SER A 100 38.56 -5.71 -2.12
C SER A 100 39.62 -4.66 -1.74
N ASP A 101 39.27 -3.77 -0.82
CA ASP A 101 40.22 -2.83 -0.18
C ASP A 101 40.95 -3.47 1.02
N LYS A 102 40.60 -4.72 1.36
CA LYS A 102 41.18 -5.52 2.43
C LYS A 102 41.08 -4.84 3.80
N TYR A 103 40.00 -4.08 4.02
CA TYR A 103 39.79 -3.35 5.27
C TYR A 103 39.90 -4.24 6.51
N PHE A 104 39.37 -5.46 6.43
CA PHE A 104 39.44 -6.48 7.49
C PHE A 104 40.49 -7.57 7.23
N GLY A 105 41.43 -7.38 6.31
CA GLY A 105 42.42 -8.40 5.91
C GLY A 105 42.12 -9.05 4.55
N GLU A 106 42.99 -9.97 4.13
CA GLU A 106 42.87 -10.68 2.85
C GLU A 106 41.62 -11.57 2.80
N ASP A 107 41.33 -12.27 3.90
CA ASP A 107 40.14 -13.10 4.04
C ASP A 107 38.89 -12.32 4.48
N GLY A 108 38.98 -10.99 4.64
CA GLY A 108 37.90 -10.13 5.12
C GLY A 108 37.52 -10.36 6.59
N PHE A 109 38.28 -11.17 7.33
CA PHE A 109 37.93 -11.62 8.66
C PHE A 109 39.14 -11.74 9.60
N GLY A 110 40.11 -10.85 9.44
CA GLY A 110 41.25 -10.68 10.32
C GLY A 110 42.43 -11.62 10.06
N ASP A 111 42.39 -12.42 8.99
CA ASP A 111 43.45 -13.34 8.55
C ASP A 111 43.94 -14.31 9.64
N PHE A 112 43.09 -14.59 10.63
CA PHE A 112 43.47 -15.42 11.77
C PHE A 112 43.32 -16.91 11.47
N ASP A 113 44.15 -17.69 12.13
CA ASP A 113 44.12 -19.14 12.05
C ASP A 113 42.95 -19.70 12.88
N PHE A 114 41.82 -19.95 12.21
CA PHE A 114 40.60 -20.50 12.83
C PHE A 114 40.85 -21.96 13.22
N LYS A 115 40.94 -22.21 14.54
CA LYS A 115 41.35 -23.51 15.10
C LYS A 115 40.25 -24.56 15.20
N GLU A 116 38.99 -24.15 15.11
CA GLU A 116 37.84 -25.06 15.23
C GLU A 116 37.51 -25.71 13.88
N GLU A 117 36.90 -26.89 13.91
CA GLU A 117 36.34 -27.51 12.71
C GLU A 117 35.13 -26.71 12.25
N ILE A 118 35.20 -26.17 11.03
CA ILE A 118 34.08 -25.44 10.41
C ILE A 118 32.95 -26.43 10.14
N LYS A 119 31.76 -26.13 10.67
CA LYS A 119 30.54 -26.93 10.54
C LYS A 119 29.54 -26.24 9.60
N GLY A 120 28.75 -27.07 8.90
CA GLY A 120 27.77 -26.61 7.92
C GLY A 120 28.32 -26.67 6.50
N GLU A 121 27.45 -26.46 5.52
CA GLU A 121 27.79 -26.53 4.10
C GLU A 121 27.09 -25.41 3.34
N ILE A 122 27.74 -24.94 2.27
CA ILE A 122 27.11 -24.05 1.31
C ILE A 122 26.20 -24.89 0.41
N ASN A 123 25.00 -24.39 0.11
CA ASN A 123 24.14 -25.01 -0.89
C ASN A 123 24.85 -25.01 -2.26
N PRO A 124 25.15 -26.19 -2.84
CA PRO A 124 26.00 -26.26 -4.03
C PRO A 124 25.24 -25.95 -5.33
N THR A 125 23.92 -25.79 -5.28
CA THR A 125 23.06 -25.75 -6.48
C THR A 125 22.22 -24.49 -6.62
N THR A 126 22.04 -23.73 -5.54
CA THR A 126 21.09 -22.62 -5.52
C THR A 126 21.84 -21.32 -5.25
N HIS A 127 21.78 -20.39 -6.20
CA HIS A 127 22.34 -19.05 -6.05
C HIS A 127 21.55 -18.23 -5.02
N SER A 128 22.22 -17.35 -4.27
CA SER A 128 21.62 -16.45 -3.27
C SER A 128 20.35 -15.74 -3.76
N ALA A 129 20.38 -15.15 -4.96
CA ALA A 129 19.21 -14.50 -5.57
C ALA A 129 18.01 -15.46 -5.77
N GLU A 130 18.26 -16.71 -6.17
CA GLU A 130 17.20 -17.72 -6.32
C GLU A 130 16.65 -18.16 -4.96
N ALA A 131 17.52 -18.31 -3.95
CA ALA A 131 17.12 -18.60 -2.59
C ALA A 131 16.24 -17.48 -2.00
N LEU A 132 16.62 -16.22 -2.21
CA LEU A 132 15.82 -15.05 -1.81
C LEU A 132 14.41 -15.09 -2.42
N VAL A 133 14.30 -15.31 -3.73
CA VAL A 133 13.00 -15.45 -4.42
C VAL A 133 12.21 -16.64 -3.87
N HIS A 134 12.86 -17.77 -3.64
CA HIS A 134 12.23 -18.95 -3.06
C HIS A 134 11.63 -18.66 -1.67
N PHE A 135 12.41 -18.04 -0.78
CA PHE A 135 11.94 -17.68 0.55
C PHE A 135 10.80 -16.66 0.49
N ALA A 136 10.89 -15.64 -0.36
CA ALA A 136 9.86 -14.62 -0.51
C ALA A 136 8.52 -15.22 -0.96
N ARG A 137 8.56 -16.17 -1.91
CA ARG A 137 7.36 -16.92 -2.35
C ARG A 137 6.82 -17.87 -1.30
N LYS A 138 7.71 -18.47 -0.50
CA LYS A 138 7.33 -19.42 0.55
C LYS A 138 6.70 -18.74 1.77
N TYR A 139 7.12 -17.51 2.08
CA TYR A 139 6.70 -16.75 3.26
C TYR A 139 6.21 -15.33 2.89
N PRO A 140 5.20 -15.19 2.01
CA PRO A 140 4.76 -13.89 1.53
C PRO A 140 4.14 -13.05 2.66
N GLY A 141 4.63 -11.82 2.83
CA GLY A 141 4.21 -10.89 3.89
C GLY A 141 4.74 -11.24 5.29
N GLU A 142 5.50 -12.33 5.43
CA GLU A 142 6.12 -12.79 6.68
C GLU A 142 7.65 -12.69 6.65
N LEU A 143 8.27 -12.79 5.46
CA LEU A 143 9.71 -12.73 5.28
C LEU A 143 10.24 -11.30 5.39
N SER A 144 11.26 -11.10 6.22
CA SER A 144 12.11 -9.92 6.18
C SER A 144 13.50 -10.28 5.65
N VAL A 145 14.14 -9.35 4.97
CA VAL A 145 15.53 -9.48 4.50
C VAL A 145 16.39 -8.42 5.17
N LEU A 146 17.51 -8.83 5.75
CA LEU A 146 18.55 -7.94 6.28
C LEU A 146 19.73 -7.95 5.33
N ALA A 147 19.80 -6.95 4.45
CA ALA A 147 20.88 -6.76 3.49
C ALA A 147 21.94 -5.83 4.08
N ILE A 148 23.06 -6.44 4.49
CA ILE A 148 24.20 -5.77 5.15
C ILE A 148 25.48 -5.79 4.31
N GLY A 149 25.49 -6.46 3.16
CA GLY A 149 26.51 -6.32 2.12
C GLY A 149 26.03 -5.54 0.88
N PRO A 150 26.83 -5.50 -0.20
CA PRO A 150 26.43 -4.96 -1.50
C PRO A 150 25.14 -5.59 -2.04
N LEU A 151 24.24 -4.75 -2.57
CA LEU A 151 22.86 -5.14 -2.86
C LEU A 151 22.68 -5.96 -4.16
N THR A 152 23.74 -6.49 -4.73
CA THR A 152 23.74 -7.21 -6.00
C THR A 152 22.82 -8.43 -5.98
N ASN A 153 22.85 -9.23 -4.89
CA ASN A 153 21.94 -10.36 -4.73
C ASN A 153 20.46 -9.93 -4.71
N ILE A 154 20.16 -8.80 -4.07
CA ILE A 154 18.81 -8.22 -3.98
C ILE A 154 18.35 -7.73 -5.37
N ALA A 155 19.21 -7.01 -6.10
CA ALA A 155 18.90 -6.54 -7.45
C ALA A 155 18.69 -7.71 -8.44
N LEU A 156 19.48 -8.78 -8.31
CA LEU A 156 19.28 -10.01 -9.07
C LEU A 156 17.97 -10.72 -8.69
N ALA A 157 17.60 -10.76 -7.41
CA ALA A 157 16.34 -11.33 -6.95
C ALA A 157 15.12 -10.57 -7.52
N ILE A 158 15.17 -9.23 -7.55
CA ILE A 158 14.18 -8.37 -8.21
C ILE A 158 14.09 -8.70 -9.70
N SER A 159 15.23 -8.88 -10.36
CA SER A 159 15.29 -9.20 -11.79
C SER A 159 14.70 -10.58 -12.10
N LEU A 160 14.87 -11.55 -11.20
CA LEU A 160 14.30 -12.90 -11.31
C LEU A 160 12.79 -12.94 -10.97
N ASP A 161 12.34 -12.11 -10.03
CA ASP A 161 10.95 -11.99 -9.64
C ASP A 161 10.58 -10.52 -9.34
N PRO A 162 9.89 -9.83 -10.26
CA PRO A 162 9.43 -8.46 -10.05
C PRO A 162 8.48 -8.27 -8.85
N ASN A 163 7.90 -9.34 -8.30
CA ASN A 163 7.09 -9.28 -7.08
C ASN A 163 7.90 -9.56 -5.80
N PHE A 164 9.22 -9.77 -5.90
CA PHE A 164 10.08 -10.10 -4.77
C PHE A 164 9.89 -9.13 -3.60
N ILE A 165 10.02 -7.82 -3.85
CA ILE A 165 9.87 -6.78 -2.82
C ILE A 165 8.47 -6.76 -2.22
N ASN A 166 7.43 -6.92 -3.04
CA ASN A 166 6.03 -6.94 -2.58
C ASN A 166 5.71 -8.13 -1.68
N ASN A 167 6.46 -9.22 -1.82
CA ASN A 167 6.31 -10.40 -0.97
C ASN A 167 7.08 -10.27 0.36
N LEU A 168 7.98 -9.29 0.49
CA LEU A 168 8.67 -9.04 1.75
C LEU A 168 7.76 -8.30 2.72
N LYS A 169 7.82 -8.68 3.99
CA LYS A 169 7.32 -7.90 5.10
C LYS A 169 8.13 -6.61 5.27
N ARG A 170 9.47 -6.73 5.25
CA ARG A 170 10.43 -5.63 5.37
C ARG A 170 11.74 -5.97 4.63
N LEU A 171 12.33 -4.98 3.99
CA LEU A 171 13.71 -5.03 3.51
C LEU A 171 14.52 -4.01 4.33
N TYR A 172 15.47 -4.50 5.11
CA TYR A 172 16.43 -3.69 5.85
C TYR A 172 17.69 -3.58 5.03
N ILE A 173 18.14 -2.35 4.77
CA ILE A 173 19.30 -2.06 3.95
C ILE A 173 20.31 -1.30 4.80
N MET A 174 21.53 -1.82 4.90
CA MET A 174 22.68 -1.05 5.34
C MET A 174 23.27 -0.34 4.14
N GLY A 175 23.08 0.98 4.08
CA GLY A 175 23.81 1.82 3.13
C GLY A 175 23.34 3.27 3.11
N GLY A 176 24.03 4.07 2.30
CA GLY A 176 23.82 5.52 2.20
C GLY A 176 24.50 6.33 3.32
N SER A 177 24.53 7.65 3.16
CA SER A 177 25.16 8.56 4.13
C SER A 177 24.36 9.86 4.26
N ILE A 178 23.77 10.09 5.42
CA ILE A 178 22.90 11.26 5.69
C ILE A 178 23.71 12.57 5.76
N GLU A 179 24.89 12.55 6.39
CA GLU A 179 25.74 13.74 6.55
C GLU A 179 26.73 13.95 5.39
N GLY A 180 26.64 13.14 4.32
CA GLY A 180 27.63 13.13 3.24
C GLY A 180 29.03 12.62 3.64
N ARG A 181 29.16 11.94 4.78
CA ARG A 181 30.39 11.31 5.27
C ARG A 181 30.42 9.84 4.85
N GLY A 182 30.95 9.58 3.66
CA GLY A 182 31.16 8.23 3.14
C GLY A 182 32.44 7.57 3.64
N ASN A 183 32.43 6.25 3.78
CA ASN A 183 33.57 5.40 4.15
C ASN A 183 34.27 4.77 2.93
N LYS A 184 33.70 4.85 1.71
CA LYS A 184 34.37 4.43 0.46
C LYS A 184 35.05 5.61 -0.24
N SER A 185 34.34 6.72 -0.36
CA SER A 185 34.84 8.00 -0.87
C SER A 185 33.96 9.15 -0.36
N PRO A 186 34.33 10.43 -0.53
CA PRO A 186 33.51 11.54 -0.04
C PRO A 186 32.07 11.45 -0.55
N GLY A 187 31.11 11.37 0.37
CA GLY A 187 29.68 11.20 0.06
C GLY A 187 29.22 9.78 -0.30
N VAL A 188 30.13 8.80 -0.37
CA VAL A 188 29.81 7.43 -0.83
C VAL A 188 30.02 6.41 0.30
N GLU A 189 28.92 5.80 0.71
CA GLU A 189 28.91 4.66 1.63
C GLU A 189 29.40 3.39 0.91
N TYR A 190 30.05 2.48 1.64
CA TYR A 190 30.71 1.28 1.16
C TYR A 190 29.80 0.35 0.34
N ASN A 191 28.68 -0.12 0.89
CA ASN A 191 27.81 -1.07 0.21
C ASN A 191 27.21 -0.47 -1.07
N PHE A 192 26.68 0.75 -0.98
CA PHE A 192 26.09 1.44 -2.14
C PHE A 192 27.16 1.78 -3.19
N GLY A 193 28.34 2.20 -2.75
CA GLY A 193 29.46 2.52 -3.63
C GLY A 193 30.12 1.29 -4.26
N THR A 194 29.92 0.09 -3.69
CA THR A 194 30.47 -1.16 -4.22
C THR A 194 29.67 -1.66 -5.41
N ASP A 195 28.34 -1.46 -5.44
CA ASP A 195 27.50 -1.72 -6.60
C ASP A 195 26.40 -0.67 -6.75
N PRO A 196 26.74 0.53 -7.28
CA PRO A 196 25.78 1.61 -7.43
C PRO A 196 24.65 1.26 -8.41
N ASP A 197 24.89 0.35 -9.36
CA ASP A 197 23.87 -0.12 -10.30
C ASP A 197 22.80 -0.97 -9.59
N SER A 198 23.21 -1.80 -8.61
CA SER A 198 22.26 -2.56 -7.79
C SER A 198 21.37 -1.66 -6.91
N ASP A 199 21.94 -0.60 -6.32
CA ASP A 199 21.19 0.41 -5.57
C ASP A 199 20.19 1.15 -6.48
N PHE A 200 20.62 1.52 -7.70
CA PHE A 200 19.72 2.11 -8.70
C PHE A 200 18.53 1.19 -9.04
N ILE A 201 18.75 -0.11 -9.24
CA ILE A 201 17.67 -1.07 -9.53
C ILE A 201 16.66 -1.14 -8.39
N ILE A 202 17.13 -1.18 -7.14
CA ILE A 202 16.26 -1.29 -5.96
C ILE A 202 15.43 -0.01 -5.79
N ASN A 203 16.07 1.15 -5.97
CA ASN A 203 15.35 2.42 -5.99
C ASN A 203 14.36 2.49 -7.15
N CYS A 204 14.73 2.06 -8.37
CA CYS A 204 13.82 2.05 -9.52
C CYS A 204 12.65 1.07 -9.38
N ASP A 205 12.85 -0.11 -8.79
CA ASP A 205 11.76 -1.06 -8.57
C ASP A 205 10.83 -0.59 -7.46
N SER A 206 11.37 0.08 -6.43
CA SER A 206 10.55 0.84 -5.46
C SER A 206 9.80 2.03 -6.09
N VAL A 207 10.17 2.42 -7.31
CA VAL A 207 9.61 3.51 -8.13
C VAL A 207 8.87 2.98 -9.36
N ARG A 208 8.52 1.68 -9.46
CA ARG A 208 7.59 1.22 -10.51
C ARG A 208 6.26 1.95 -10.36
N SER A 209 5.87 2.71 -11.39
CA SER A 209 4.59 3.43 -11.42
C SER A 209 3.44 2.47 -11.14
N LYS A 210 2.79 2.60 -9.98
CA LYS A 210 1.52 1.94 -9.73
C LYS A 210 0.48 2.51 -10.70
N LYS A 211 -0.35 1.65 -11.26
CA LYS A 211 -1.44 2.11 -12.12
C LYS A 211 -2.64 2.42 -11.25
N LEU A 212 -3.29 3.54 -11.52
CA LEU A 212 -4.49 3.97 -10.79
C LEU A 212 -5.64 4.15 -11.76
N ILE A 213 -6.78 3.57 -11.42
CA ILE A 213 -8.07 3.91 -12.03
C ILE A 213 -9.01 4.45 -10.95
N ILE A 214 -9.73 5.52 -11.29
CA ILE A 214 -10.66 6.19 -10.36
C ILE A 214 -12.09 5.88 -10.82
N ASP A 215 -12.89 5.27 -9.96
CA ASP A 215 -14.32 5.03 -10.18
C ASP A 215 -15.13 6.05 -9.36
N THR A 216 -15.92 6.89 -10.02
CA THR A 216 -16.47 8.12 -9.43
C THR A 216 -17.92 8.35 -9.82
N ASP A 217 -18.68 8.97 -8.92
CA ASP A 217 -20.05 9.44 -9.18
C ASP A 217 -20.18 10.97 -9.35
N GLY A 218 -19.04 11.65 -9.55
CA GLY A 218 -18.95 12.98 -10.16
C GLY A 218 -19.48 14.13 -9.33
N GLY A 219 -19.45 14.01 -7.99
CA GLY A 219 -19.72 15.11 -7.07
C GLY A 219 -18.54 16.09 -6.95
N PRO A 220 -18.74 17.25 -6.28
CA PRO A 220 -17.68 18.24 -6.10
C PRO A 220 -16.47 17.73 -5.32
N ASP A 221 -16.66 16.84 -4.34
CA ASP A 221 -15.56 16.20 -3.60
C ASP A 221 -14.85 15.11 -4.42
N ASP A 222 -15.53 14.38 -5.31
CA ASP A 222 -14.86 13.55 -6.31
C ASP A 222 -13.93 14.38 -7.20
N SER A 223 -14.42 15.50 -7.72
CA SER A 223 -13.63 16.39 -8.57
C SER A 223 -12.41 16.93 -7.82
N ALA A 224 -12.57 17.34 -6.57
CA ALA A 224 -11.45 17.74 -5.74
C ALA A 224 -10.45 16.57 -5.52
N ALA A 225 -10.92 15.34 -5.33
CA ALA A 225 -10.07 14.16 -5.20
C ALA A 225 -9.26 13.89 -6.48
N ILE A 226 -9.91 13.93 -7.65
CA ILE A 226 -9.27 13.76 -8.96
C ILE A 226 -8.22 14.86 -9.18
N LEU A 227 -8.56 16.12 -8.91
CA LEU A 227 -7.63 17.26 -9.05
C LEU A 227 -6.42 17.13 -8.12
N LEU A 228 -6.61 16.66 -6.88
CA LEU A 228 -5.55 16.41 -5.93
C LEU A 228 -4.58 15.33 -6.43
N ILE A 229 -5.12 14.21 -6.93
CA ILE A 229 -4.34 13.09 -7.47
C ILE A 229 -3.56 13.54 -8.71
N LEU A 230 -4.22 14.19 -9.67
CA LEU A 230 -3.56 14.66 -10.89
C LEU A 230 -2.46 15.69 -10.58
N SER A 231 -2.67 16.57 -9.60
CA SER A 231 -1.66 17.52 -9.12
C SER A 231 -0.45 16.79 -8.52
N ALA A 232 -0.70 15.79 -7.66
CA ALA A 232 0.36 14.97 -7.09
C ALA A 232 1.16 14.19 -8.16
N CYS A 233 0.49 13.62 -9.16
CA CYS A 233 1.13 12.96 -10.29
C CYS A 233 1.97 13.94 -11.12
N ALA A 234 1.43 15.12 -11.43
CA ALA A 234 2.14 16.14 -12.22
C ALA A 234 3.39 16.69 -11.53
N ASN A 235 3.40 16.70 -10.20
CA ASN A 235 4.54 17.13 -9.39
C ASN A 235 5.54 16.00 -9.09
N ASN A 236 5.31 14.77 -9.55
CA ASN A 236 6.07 13.57 -9.18
C ASN A 236 6.12 13.30 -7.64
N ASP A 237 5.11 13.77 -6.90
CA ASP A 237 4.99 13.55 -5.45
C ASP A 237 4.37 12.20 -5.10
N THR A 238 4.01 11.42 -6.12
CA THR A 238 3.45 10.08 -6.00
C THR A 238 3.96 9.20 -7.13
N ASN A 239 3.96 7.90 -6.88
CA ASN A 239 4.34 6.88 -7.85
C ASN A 239 3.11 6.32 -8.60
N TYR A 240 2.01 7.07 -8.66
CA TYR A 240 0.82 6.66 -9.42
C TYR A 240 0.82 7.25 -10.83
N GLU A 241 0.44 6.42 -11.80
CA GLU A 241 -0.01 6.85 -13.13
C GLU A 241 -1.53 6.60 -13.24
N VAL A 242 -2.30 7.66 -13.46
CA VAL A 242 -3.76 7.54 -13.67
C VAL A 242 -4.03 7.02 -15.09
N VAL A 243 -4.47 5.77 -15.20
CA VAL A 243 -4.70 5.08 -16.49
C VAL A 243 -6.14 5.21 -17.00
N GLY A 244 -7.05 5.72 -16.18
CA GLY A 244 -8.43 5.99 -16.59
C GLY A 244 -9.32 6.46 -15.45
N ILE A 245 -10.50 6.96 -15.81
CA ILE A 245 -11.59 7.30 -14.90
C ILE A 245 -12.86 6.60 -15.37
N THR A 246 -13.55 5.88 -14.50
CA THR A 246 -14.83 5.23 -14.77
C THR A 246 -15.96 5.97 -14.07
N CYS A 247 -17.04 6.21 -14.79
CA CYS A 247 -18.22 6.89 -14.26
C CYS A 247 -19.25 5.88 -13.77
N VAL A 248 -19.85 6.16 -12.61
CA VAL A 248 -20.99 5.42 -12.06
C VAL A 248 -22.05 6.41 -11.59
N TYR A 249 -23.33 6.05 -11.64
CA TYR A 249 -24.39 6.85 -11.02
C TYR A 249 -24.17 7.01 -9.51
N GLY A 250 -24.72 8.07 -8.89
CA GLY A 250 -24.65 8.24 -7.43
C GLY A 250 -25.07 9.64 -6.95
N ASN A 251 -24.16 10.60 -6.92
CA ASN A 251 -24.47 12.00 -6.60
C ASN A 251 -25.41 12.66 -7.62
N THR A 252 -25.39 12.17 -8.86
CA THR A 252 -26.32 12.52 -9.94
C THR A 252 -26.46 11.35 -10.92
N TYR A 253 -27.23 11.53 -12.00
CA TYR A 253 -27.30 10.54 -13.08
C TYR A 253 -25.97 10.45 -13.82
N GLU A 254 -25.66 9.25 -14.31
CA GLU A 254 -24.36 8.95 -14.93
C GLU A 254 -24.00 9.88 -16.09
N GLU A 255 -24.96 10.36 -16.87
CA GLU A 255 -24.71 11.33 -17.94
C GLU A 255 -24.19 12.67 -17.41
N ASN A 256 -24.65 13.12 -16.24
CA ASN A 256 -24.12 14.32 -15.59
C ASN A 256 -22.74 14.05 -14.97
N VAL A 257 -22.54 12.86 -14.39
CA VAL A 257 -21.24 12.42 -13.86
C VAL A 257 -20.16 12.53 -14.93
N GLU A 258 -20.44 12.00 -16.12
CA GLU A 258 -19.55 12.11 -17.28
C GLU A 258 -19.18 13.57 -17.58
N GLN A 259 -20.16 14.47 -17.63
CA GLN A 259 -19.90 15.90 -17.88
C GLN A 259 -19.07 16.54 -16.77
N ASN A 260 -19.32 16.19 -15.50
CA ASN A 260 -18.59 16.75 -14.36
C ASN A 260 -17.12 16.29 -14.35
N VAL A 261 -16.86 15.02 -14.67
CA VAL A 261 -15.50 14.51 -14.87
C VAL A 261 -14.81 15.24 -16.02
N LEU A 262 -15.48 15.44 -17.15
CA LEU A 262 -14.90 16.17 -18.29
C LEU A 262 -14.58 17.65 -17.96
N LYS A 263 -15.45 18.35 -17.23
CA LYS A 263 -15.17 19.71 -16.71
C LYS A 263 -13.93 19.71 -15.82
N THR A 264 -13.79 18.70 -14.96
CA THR A 264 -12.67 18.52 -14.04
C THR A 264 -11.35 18.28 -14.78
N LEU A 265 -11.35 17.41 -15.78
CA LEU A 265 -10.17 17.13 -16.60
C LEU A 265 -9.78 18.31 -17.49
N THR A 266 -10.76 19.05 -18.01
CA THR A 266 -10.53 20.29 -18.77
C THR A 266 -9.78 21.30 -17.91
N LEU A 267 -10.23 21.51 -16.67
CA LEU A 267 -9.56 22.37 -15.69
C LEU A 267 -8.13 21.90 -15.39
N ALA A 268 -7.95 20.60 -15.19
CA ALA A 268 -6.66 19.96 -14.92
C ALA A 268 -5.72 19.91 -16.14
N LYS A 269 -6.21 20.26 -17.33
CA LYS A 269 -5.51 20.07 -18.62
C LYS A 269 -5.04 18.64 -18.83
N SER A 270 -5.83 17.68 -18.36
CA SER A 270 -5.52 16.26 -18.41
C SER A 270 -6.27 15.56 -19.54
N GLN A 271 -5.64 14.56 -20.14
CA GLN A 271 -6.20 13.73 -21.24
C GLN A 271 -6.43 12.28 -20.79
N VAL A 272 -6.53 12.05 -19.48
CA VAL A 272 -6.85 10.74 -18.92
C VAL A 272 -8.18 10.25 -19.52
N PRO A 273 -8.25 9.00 -20.02
CA PRO A 273 -9.45 8.50 -20.67
C PRO A 273 -10.59 8.30 -19.67
N VAL A 274 -11.80 8.68 -20.08
CA VAL A 274 -13.03 8.56 -19.28
C VAL A 274 -13.94 7.50 -19.89
N TYR A 275 -14.56 6.67 -19.07
CA TYR A 275 -15.40 5.55 -19.51
C TYR A 275 -16.76 5.57 -18.80
N GLY A 276 -17.83 5.52 -19.59
CA GLY A 276 -19.20 5.43 -19.07
C GLY A 276 -19.49 4.06 -18.48
N GLY A 277 -20.27 4.02 -17.41
CA GLY A 277 -20.50 2.81 -16.62
C GLY A 277 -21.95 2.59 -16.24
N ALA A 278 -22.16 2.03 -15.05
CA ALA A 278 -23.50 1.69 -14.59
C ALA A 278 -24.34 2.97 -14.36
N LYS A 279 -25.59 2.93 -14.81
CA LYS A 279 -26.55 4.05 -14.71
C LYS A 279 -27.52 3.95 -13.52
N LYS A 280 -27.53 2.80 -12.85
CA LYS A 280 -28.43 2.46 -11.74
C LYS A 280 -27.86 1.27 -10.95
N PRO A 281 -28.36 0.98 -9.73
CA PRO A 281 -27.90 -0.17 -8.96
C PRO A 281 -28.18 -1.49 -9.68
N LEU A 282 -27.45 -2.53 -9.27
CA LEU A 282 -27.66 -3.90 -9.73
C LEU A 282 -29.13 -4.33 -9.57
N VAL A 283 -29.76 -3.90 -8.48
CA VAL A 283 -31.16 -4.19 -8.17
C VAL A 283 -31.91 -2.90 -7.86
N GLY A 284 -32.95 -2.62 -8.65
CA GLY A 284 -33.88 -1.51 -8.43
C GLY A 284 -33.73 -0.35 -9.42
N GLU A 285 -34.25 0.79 -9.00
CA GLU A 285 -34.17 2.07 -9.69
C GLU A 285 -33.29 3.04 -8.89
N PHE A 286 -32.77 4.04 -9.58
CA PHE A 286 -31.95 5.09 -8.97
C PHE A 286 -32.63 6.45 -9.09
N LYS A 287 -32.56 7.22 -8.01
CA LYS A 287 -32.95 8.63 -7.96
C LYS A 287 -32.02 9.34 -6.98
N PHE A 288 -31.30 10.35 -7.47
CA PHE A 288 -30.42 11.18 -6.64
C PHE A 288 -31.23 12.21 -5.82
N ASP A 289 -30.60 12.81 -4.82
CA ASP A 289 -31.25 13.66 -3.80
C ASP A 289 -30.99 15.17 -3.97
N ASP A 290 -30.46 15.57 -5.13
CA ASP A 290 -30.07 16.94 -5.48
C ASP A 290 -29.15 17.58 -4.41
N TYR A 291 -28.31 16.80 -3.71
CA TYR A 291 -27.45 17.33 -2.63
C TYR A 291 -26.62 18.54 -3.09
N PHE A 292 -26.01 18.41 -4.26
CA PHE A 292 -25.15 19.40 -4.90
C PHE A 292 -25.82 20.17 -6.04
N GLY A 293 -27.15 20.06 -6.21
CA GLY A 293 -27.88 20.64 -7.34
C GLY A 293 -28.33 19.59 -8.36
N ASN A 294 -29.02 20.03 -9.41
CA ASN A 294 -29.62 19.16 -10.42
C ASN A 294 -28.56 18.45 -11.29
N ASP A 295 -27.43 19.09 -11.51
CA ASP A 295 -26.27 18.49 -12.20
C ASP A 295 -25.32 17.75 -11.25
N GLY A 296 -25.64 17.70 -9.95
CA GLY A 296 -24.76 17.17 -8.92
C GLY A 296 -23.50 18.01 -8.69
N PHE A 297 -23.42 19.23 -9.23
CA PHE A 297 -22.17 19.96 -9.39
C PHE A 297 -22.30 21.49 -9.30
N GLY A 298 -23.21 21.97 -8.47
CA GLY A 298 -23.36 23.38 -8.14
C GLY A 298 -24.28 24.17 -9.08
N ASP A 299 -24.80 23.56 -10.15
CA ASP A 299 -25.65 24.18 -11.17
C ASP A 299 -25.04 25.44 -11.81
N PHE A 300 -23.71 25.53 -11.90
CA PHE A 300 -23.05 26.70 -12.47
C PHE A 300 -22.76 26.52 -13.96
N LYS A 301 -22.73 27.62 -14.70
CA LYS A 301 -22.30 27.62 -16.10
C LYS A 301 -20.78 27.43 -16.17
N PHE A 302 -20.34 26.31 -16.72
CA PHE A 302 -18.93 26.10 -17.05
C PHE A 302 -18.58 26.94 -18.29
N GLU A 303 -17.58 27.82 -18.17
CA GLU A 303 -17.26 28.84 -19.17
C GLU A 303 -16.24 28.38 -20.21
N GLU A 304 -15.53 27.29 -19.93
CA GLU A 304 -14.45 26.79 -20.78
C GLU A 304 -14.96 25.73 -21.76
N GLU A 305 -14.29 25.63 -22.90
CA GLU A 305 -14.54 24.57 -23.87
C GLU A 305 -14.02 23.23 -23.33
N ILE A 306 -14.91 22.24 -23.24
CA ILE A 306 -14.57 20.88 -22.81
C ILE A 306 -13.71 20.23 -23.89
N ASN A 307 -12.49 19.81 -23.54
CA ASN A 307 -11.47 19.30 -24.47
C ASN A 307 -11.23 17.78 -24.37
N GLY A 308 -12.22 17.02 -23.90
CA GLY A 308 -12.18 15.57 -23.76
C GLY A 308 -13.50 14.91 -24.18
N TYR A 309 -13.50 13.59 -24.26
CA TYR A 309 -14.69 12.81 -24.58
C TYR A 309 -14.77 11.56 -23.71
N VAL A 310 -15.99 11.06 -23.51
CA VAL A 310 -16.19 9.77 -22.86
C VAL A 310 -16.04 8.68 -23.91
N ASN A 311 -15.10 7.76 -23.66
CA ASN A 311 -14.95 6.58 -24.46
C ASN A 311 -16.10 5.60 -24.16
N ARG A 312 -16.93 5.38 -25.17
CA ARG A 312 -18.08 4.46 -25.12
C ARG A 312 -17.84 3.15 -25.88
N SER A 313 -16.59 2.84 -26.27
CA SER A 313 -16.26 1.59 -26.96
C SER A 313 -16.44 0.36 -26.05
N ALA A 314 -16.37 0.54 -24.74
CA ALA A 314 -16.60 -0.49 -23.74
C ALA A 314 -17.26 0.11 -22.48
N HIS A 315 -18.02 -0.72 -21.76
CA HIS A 315 -18.56 -0.38 -20.46
C HIS A 315 -17.44 -0.32 -19.41
N ALA A 316 -17.49 0.61 -18.45
CA ALA A 316 -16.52 0.79 -17.37
C ALA A 316 -16.04 -0.53 -16.73
N ALA A 317 -16.98 -1.43 -16.38
CA ALA A 317 -16.66 -2.75 -15.83
C ALA A 317 -15.74 -3.63 -16.70
N LEU A 318 -15.89 -3.57 -18.03
CA LEU A 318 -15.01 -4.31 -18.95
C LEU A 318 -13.61 -3.67 -19.00
N VAL A 319 -13.55 -2.34 -18.99
CA VAL A 319 -12.29 -1.60 -18.95
C VAL A 319 -11.51 -1.91 -17.66
N LEU A 320 -12.21 -2.00 -16.52
CA LEU A 320 -11.62 -2.43 -15.25
C LEU A 320 -10.98 -3.82 -15.36
N ILE A 321 -11.68 -4.79 -15.97
CA ILE A 321 -11.15 -6.15 -16.19
C ILE A 321 -9.92 -6.12 -17.10
N ASP A 322 -9.98 -5.38 -18.21
CA ASP A 322 -8.90 -5.30 -19.18
C ASP A 322 -7.65 -4.67 -18.56
N LEU A 323 -7.81 -3.60 -17.78
CA LEU A 323 -6.71 -2.96 -17.07
C LEU A 323 -6.14 -3.85 -15.96
N ALA A 324 -6.98 -4.57 -15.22
CA ALA A 324 -6.51 -5.51 -14.20
C ALA A 324 -5.69 -6.65 -14.82
N LYS A 325 -6.08 -7.14 -16.01
CA LYS A 325 -5.30 -8.13 -16.78
C LYS A 325 -4.01 -7.55 -17.36
N LYS A 326 -4.05 -6.28 -17.78
CA LYS A 326 -2.90 -5.58 -18.35
C LYS A 326 -1.84 -5.25 -17.29
N TYR A 327 -2.26 -4.97 -16.06
CA TYR A 327 -1.40 -4.57 -14.94
C TYR A 327 -1.60 -5.46 -13.71
N PRO A 328 -1.33 -6.78 -13.82
CA PRO A 328 -1.62 -7.73 -12.76
C PRO A 328 -0.73 -7.46 -11.54
N GLY A 329 -1.34 -7.23 -10.38
CA GLY A 329 -0.65 -6.90 -9.13
C GLY A 329 -0.20 -5.45 -9.01
N GLU A 330 -0.42 -4.61 -10.03
CA GLU A 330 0.02 -3.21 -10.07
C GLU A 330 -1.14 -2.20 -10.09
N LEU A 331 -2.35 -2.63 -10.45
CA LEU A 331 -3.52 -1.76 -10.55
C LEU A 331 -4.20 -1.52 -9.19
N ASP A 332 -4.13 -0.29 -8.70
CA ASP A 332 -4.97 0.21 -7.62
C ASP A 332 -6.25 0.86 -8.18
N ILE A 333 -7.34 0.72 -7.44
CA ILE A 333 -8.64 1.30 -7.80
C ILE A 333 -9.11 2.17 -6.63
N LEU A 334 -9.32 3.46 -6.90
CA LEU A 334 -9.95 4.39 -5.99
C LEU A 334 -11.45 4.46 -6.31
N VAL A 335 -12.29 4.02 -5.39
CA VAL A 335 -13.75 3.99 -5.54
C VAL A 335 -14.37 5.09 -4.67
N LEU A 336 -14.94 6.09 -5.35
CA LEU A 336 -15.54 7.30 -4.77
C LEU A 336 -17.08 7.27 -4.82
N GLY A 337 -17.66 6.39 -5.64
CA GLY A 337 -19.10 6.19 -5.76
C GLY A 337 -19.59 4.81 -5.31
N PRO A 338 -20.85 4.45 -5.64
CA PRO A 338 -21.38 3.10 -5.45
C PRO A 338 -20.53 2.03 -6.16
N LEU A 339 -20.34 0.86 -5.51
CA LEU A 339 -19.47 -0.24 -5.98
C LEU A 339 -19.98 -1.00 -7.23
N THR A 340 -20.95 -0.46 -7.94
CA THR A 340 -21.68 -1.14 -9.02
C THR A 340 -20.77 -1.59 -10.16
N ASN A 341 -19.90 -0.70 -10.66
CA ASN A 341 -18.95 -1.04 -11.73
C ASN A 341 -18.00 -2.16 -11.30
N ILE A 342 -17.49 -2.08 -10.06
CA ILE A 342 -16.60 -3.08 -9.48
C ILE A 342 -17.31 -4.43 -9.33
N ALA A 343 -18.55 -4.43 -8.84
CA ALA A 343 -19.33 -5.65 -8.67
C ALA A 343 -19.66 -6.33 -10.02
N ILE A 344 -19.94 -5.56 -11.07
CA ILE A 344 -20.10 -6.10 -12.42
C ILE A 344 -18.77 -6.72 -12.88
N ALA A 345 -17.64 -6.05 -12.68
CA ALA A 345 -16.33 -6.58 -13.04
C ALA A 345 -16.01 -7.91 -12.33
N VAL A 346 -16.24 -7.97 -11.01
CA VAL A 346 -16.11 -9.20 -10.20
C VAL A 346 -17.01 -10.33 -10.71
N THR A 347 -18.23 -10.00 -11.11
CA THR A 347 -19.22 -10.99 -11.58
C THR A 347 -18.84 -11.55 -12.95
N LEU A 348 -18.27 -10.72 -13.82
CA LEU A 348 -17.85 -11.11 -15.17
C LEU A 348 -16.49 -11.82 -15.20
N ASP A 349 -15.58 -11.50 -14.26
CA ASP A 349 -14.27 -12.14 -14.15
C ASP A 349 -13.94 -12.49 -12.69
N SER A 350 -14.03 -13.78 -12.36
CA SER A 350 -13.77 -14.28 -11.01
C SER A 350 -12.33 -14.10 -10.53
N ASN A 351 -11.38 -13.82 -11.42
CA ASN A 351 -9.99 -13.57 -11.07
C ASN A 351 -9.66 -12.06 -10.98
N PHE A 352 -10.61 -11.18 -11.30
CA PHE A 352 -10.44 -9.73 -11.26
C PHE A 352 -9.81 -9.23 -9.95
N MET A 353 -10.35 -9.67 -8.80
CA MET A 353 -9.87 -9.25 -7.48
C MET A 353 -8.47 -9.75 -7.14
N ASN A 354 -8.03 -10.86 -7.73
CA ASN A 354 -6.65 -11.34 -7.58
C ASN A 354 -5.69 -10.53 -8.43
N ASN A 355 -6.15 -10.05 -9.59
CA ASN A 355 -5.35 -9.29 -10.53
C ASN A 355 -5.12 -7.83 -10.11
N ILE A 356 -6.04 -7.21 -9.36
CA ILE A 356 -5.81 -5.85 -8.83
C ILE A 356 -4.87 -5.89 -7.61
N ASN A 357 -4.14 -4.81 -7.38
CA ASN A 357 -3.34 -4.65 -6.17
C ASN A 357 -4.22 -4.34 -4.96
N ARG A 358 -4.97 -3.23 -4.99
CA ARG A 358 -5.80 -2.79 -3.87
C ARG A 358 -7.00 -1.94 -4.29
N LEU A 359 -8.13 -2.10 -3.57
CA LEU A 359 -9.23 -1.14 -3.58
C LEU A 359 -9.08 -0.15 -2.41
N TYR A 360 -9.33 1.12 -2.70
CA TYR A 360 -9.51 2.21 -1.73
C TYR A 360 -10.95 2.70 -1.86
N ILE A 361 -11.80 2.44 -0.87
CA ILE A 361 -13.25 2.61 -0.99
C ILE A 361 -13.71 3.72 -0.03
N MET A 362 -14.30 4.79 -0.56
CA MET A 362 -15.12 5.70 0.26
C MET A 362 -16.48 5.03 0.51
N GLY A 363 -16.82 4.84 1.78
CA GLY A 363 -18.18 4.47 2.16
C GLY A 363 -18.25 3.52 3.34
N GLY A 364 -19.45 3.06 3.65
CA GLY A 364 -19.71 2.18 4.78
C GLY A 364 -19.74 2.88 6.14
N CYS A 365 -20.18 2.12 7.15
CA CYS A 365 -20.38 2.61 8.51
C CYS A 365 -19.96 1.51 9.50
N ILE A 366 -19.17 1.84 10.53
CA ILE A 366 -18.60 0.86 11.49
C ILE A 366 -19.45 0.71 12.76
N GLY A 367 -20.10 1.79 13.23
CA GLY A 367 -20.69 1.86 14.58
C GLY A 367 -21.98 2.67 14.67
N GLY A 368 -22.70 2.82 13.56
CA GLY A 368 -23.95 3.57 13.47
C GLY A 368 -25.03 3.19 14.48
N LYS A 369 -25.42 4.14 15.36
CA LYS A 369 -26.42 3.88 16.42
C LYS A 369 -27.87 4.29 16.06
N LYS A 370 -28.11 5.13 15.05
CA LYS A 370 -29.46 5.59 14.59
C LYS A 370 -29.42 6.03 13.13
N LYS A 371 -30.51 5.90 12.34
CA LYS A 371 -30.57 6.53 11.00
C LYS A 371 -30.47 8.07 11.11
N PRO A 372 -29.77 8.75 10.17
CA PRO A 372 -29.12 8.21 8.98
C PRO A 372 -27.73 7.60 9.23
N LEU A 373 -27.23 7.57 10.47
CA LEU A 373 -25.88 7.08 10.84
C LEU A 373 -25.67 5.57 10.68
N VAL A 374 -26.64 4.79 10.20
CA VAL A 374 -26.49 3.33 10.01
C VAL A 374 -26.07 2.98 8.58
N THR A 375 -26.35 3.87 7.62
CA THR A 375 -26.14 3.62 6.20
C THR A 375 -25.39 4.81 5.60
N ASP A 376 -24.29 4.49 4.94
CA ASP A 376 -23.53 5.42 4.11
C ASP A 376 -24.23 5.63 2.75
N TYR A 377 -23.97 6.75 2.07
CA TYR A 377 -24.66 7.08 0.80
C TYR A 377 -24.29 6.10 -0.31
N ASN A 378 -23.00 5.90 -0.57
CA ASN A 378 -22.50 4.98 -1.61
C ASN A 378 -22.97 3.55 -1.33
N PHE A 379 -22.81 3.11 -0.09
CA PHE A 379 -23.22 1.76 0.31
C PHE A 379 -24.75 1.58 0.32
N GLY A 380 -25.49 2.65 0.58
CA GLY A 380 -26.96 2.66 0.59
C GLY A 380 -27.58 2.60 -0.80
N ASN A 381 -26.90 3.16 -1.81
CA ASN A 381 -27.36 3.16 -3.20
C ASN A 381 -27.30 1.75 -3.83
N ASP A 382 -26.23 0.99 -3.59
CA ASP A 382 -26.13 -0.39 -4.09
C ASP A 382 -25.60 -1.41 -3.06
N PRO A 383 -26.43 -1.81 -2.10
CA PRO A 383 -26.06 -2.82 -1.11
C PRO A 383 -25.70 -4.19 -1.69
N ASP A 384 -26.22 -4.55 -2.87
CA ASP A 384 -25.93 -5.82 -3.52
C ASP A 384 -24.53 -5.82 -4.13
N SER A 385 -24.12 -4.70 -4.72
CA SER A 385 -22.74 -4.50 -5.19
C SER A 385 -21.74 -4.59 -4.03
N ASN A 386 -22.04 -3.99 -2.87
CA ASN A 386 -21.20 -4.09 -1.69
C ASN A 386 -21.01 -5.57 -1.30
N TYR A 387 -22.10 -6.35 -1.28
CA TYR A 387 -22.07 -7.76 -0.91
C TYR A 387 -21.19 -8.57 -1.87
N ILE A 388 -21.31 -8.33 -3.19
CA ILE A 388 -20.51 -8.99 -4.21
C ILE A 388 -19.02 -8.67 -4.01
N VAL A 389 -18.67 -7.38 -3.88
CA VAL A 389 -17.26 -6.95 -3.79
C VAL A 389 -16.59 -7.41 -2.50
N LEU A 390 -17.26 -7.27 -1.34
CA LEU A 390 -16.63 -7.61 -0.06
C LEU A 390 -16.53 -9.11 0.23
N ASN A 391 -17.32 -9.94 -0.47
CA ASN A 391 -17.25 -11.40 -0.40
C ASN A 391 -16.48 -12.04 -1.57
N ALA A 392 -15.98 -11.26 -2.53
CA ALA A 392 -15.25 -11.77 -3.67
C ALA A 392 -13.96 -12.50 -3.24
N PRO A 393 -13.60 -13.64 -3.87
CA PRO A 393 -12.33 -14.31 -3.64
C PRO A 393 -11.15 -13.38 -4.00
N LYS A 394 -10.17 -13.24 -3.10
CA LYS A 394 -9.10 -12.23 -3.25
C LYS A 394 -7.75 -12.64 -2.68
N SER A 395 -7.46 -13.94 -2.62
CA SER A 395 -6.15 -14.50 -2.18
C SER A 395 -5.56 -13.85 -0.92
N GLY A 396 -6.39 -13.61 0.10
CA GLY A 396 -5.96 -13.00 1.37
C GLY A 396 -5.75 -11.48 1.36
N LYS A 397 -5.93 -10.80 0.22
CA LYS A 397 -5.82 -9.34 0.13
C LYS A 397 -6.89 -8.64 0.97
N VAL A 398 -6.48 -7.58 1.68
CA VAL A 398 -7.35 -6.73 2.50
C VAL A 398 -7.42 -5.34 1.85
N HIS A 399 -8.63 -4.88 1.55
CA HIS A 399 -8.85 -3.59 0.91
C HIS A 399 -9.14 -2.50 1.94
N LEU A 400 -8.80 -1.26 1.60
CA LEU A 400 -9.00 -0.12 2.49
C LEU A 400 -10.42 0.40 2.31
N LEU A 401 -11.10 0.64 3.43
CA LEU A 401 -12.40 1.29 3.47
C LEU A 401 -12.32 2.50 4.39
N TYR A 402 -12.75 3.65 3.88
CA TYR A 402 -12.80 4.92 4.58
C TYR A 402 -14.25 5.20 5.01
N PRO A 403 -14.60 4.90 6.27
CA PRO A 403 -15.98 4.90 6.72
C PRO A 403 -16.50 6.31 7.00
N LYS A 404 -17.82 6.45 6.95
CA LYS A 404 -18.51 7.71 7.25
C LYS A 404 -18.16 8.26 8.64
N GLU A 405 -18.01 7.42 9.67
CA GLU A 405 -17.62 7.91 11.00
C GLU A 405 -16.27 8.61 11.01
N THR A 406 -15.32 8.17 10.19
CA THR A 406 -14.01 8.80 10.08
C THR A 406 -14.13 10.15 9.39
N VAL A 407 -14.95 10.28 8.34
CA VAL A 407 -15.27 11.57 7.73
C VAL A 407 -15.84 12.55 8.76
N PHE A 408 -16.75 12.08 9.62
CA PHE A 408 -17.36 12.94 10.64
C PHE A 408 -16.39 13.34 11.75
N LYS A 409 -15.51 12.43 12.19
CA LYS A 409 -14.47 12.74 13.18
C LYS A 409 -13.40 13.67 12.62
N ALA A 410 -13.04 13.49 11.35
CA ALA A 410 -12.04 14.28 10.64
C ALA A 410 -12.62 15.56 10.01
N ALA A 411 -13.89 15.88 10.28
CA ALA A 411 -14.58 16.98 9.65
C ALA A 411 -13.87 18.32 9.91
N VAL A 412 -13.68 19.10 8.85
CA VAL A 412 -13.03 20.42 8.93
C VAL A 412 -14.11 21.48 9.18
N SER A 413 -13.78 22.60 9.83
CA SER A 413 -14.78 23.65 10.01
C SER A 413 -15.17 24.27 8.66
N LYS A 414 -16.47 24.55 8.48
CA LYS A 414 -16.96 25.27 7.31
C LYS A 414 -16.33 26.66 7.20
N GLU A 415 -16.08 27.29 8.35
CA GLU A 415 -15.37 28.56 8.42
C GLU A 415 -13.97 28.46 7.78
N TRP A 416 -13.18 27.43 8.11
CA TRP A 416 -11.88 27.22 7.48
C TRP A 416 -12.01 26.96 5.97
N ARG A 417 -12.98 26.14 5.55
CA ARG A 417 -13.24 25.86 4.13
C ARG A 417 -13.57 27.13 3.34
N VAL A 418 -14.31 28.08 3.90
CA VAL A 418 -14.71 29.31 3.23
C VAL A 418 -13.64 30.40 3.33
N ASN A 419 -13.09 30.61 4.53
CA ASN A 419 -12.24 31.77 4.83
C ASN A 419 -10.74 31.51 4.62
N VAL A 420 -10.30 30.25 4.60
CA VAL A 420 -8.90 29.88 4.37
C VAL A 420 -8.78 29.21 3.01
N PHE A 421 -9.30 27.99 2.87
CA PHE A 421 -9.17 27.23 1.62
C PHE A 421 -9.88 27.93 0.46
N GLY A 422 -11.12 28.37 0.64
CA GLY A 422 -11.93 29.02 -0.38
C GLY A 422 -11.42 30.40 -0.82
N LYS A 423 -10.46 31.01 -0.11
CA LYS A 423 -9.85 32.30 -0.47
C LYS A 423 -8.50 32.16 -1.17
N ILE A 424 -8.00 30.94 -1.36
CA ILE A 424 -6.79 30.71 -2.15
C ILE A 424 -7.00 31.25 -3.56
N ASN A 425 -6.06 32.06 -4.04
CA ASN A 425 -6.10 32.65 -5.38
C ASN A 425 -5.68 31.62 -6.44
N SER A 426 -6.51 30.60 -6.62
CA SER A 426 -6.27 29.49 -7.54
C SER A 426 -7.49 29.27 -8.43
N ARG A 427 -7.24 29.02 -9.72
CA ARG A 427 -8.29 28.66 -10.69
C ARG A 427 -9.03 27.40 -10.24
N VAL A 428 -8.31 26.46 -9.62
CA VAL A 428 -8.87 25.21 -9.12
C VAL A 428 -9.80 25.46 -7.94
N VAL A 429 -9.37 26.27 -6.97
CA VAL A 429 -10.21 26.62 -5.81
C VAL A 429 -11.44 27.43 -6.22
N SER A 430 -11.30 28.36 -7.17
CA SER A 430 -12.44 29.11 -7.72
C SER A 430 -13.49 28.19 -8.36
N PHE A 431 -13.04 27.17 -9.11
CA PHE A 431 -13.91 26.13 -9.66
C PHE A 431 -14.61 25.32 -8.56
N LEU A 432 -13.86 24.83 -7.55
CA LEU A 432 -14.44 24.06 -6.44
C LEU A 432 -15.44 24.89 -5.61
N ASN A 433 -15.19 26.19 -5.43
CA ASN A 433 -16.13 27.10 -4.78
C ASN A 433 -17.48 27.18 -5.52
N LYS A 434 -17.46 27.17 -6.85
CA LYS A 434 -18.68 27.14 -7.67
C LYS A 434 -19.38 25.78 -7.59
N ALA A 435 -18.62 24.69 -7.70
CA ALA A 435 -19.16 23.33 -7.66
C ALA A 435 -19.80 22.99 -6.29
N GLU A 436 -19.18 23.41 -5.19
CA GLU A 436 -19.66 23.11 -3.84
C GLU A 436 -20.76 24.07 -3.34
N VAL A 437 -21.12 25.12 -4.09
CA VAL A 437 -21.95 26.23 -3.58
C VAL A 437 -23.27 25.76 -2.96
N LYS A 438 -23.93 24.76 -3.57
CA LYS A 438 -25.20 24.20 -3.09
C LYS A 438 -25.03 23.45 -1.79
N GLY A 439 -23.98 22.62 -1.69
CA GLY A 439 -23.62 21.89 -0.47
C GLY A 439 -23.20 22.83 0.65
N LEU A 440 -22.40 23.85 0.34
CA LEU A 440 -21.96 24.86 1.30
C LEU A 440 -23.10 25.75 1.79
N ASN A 441 -24.16 25.97 1.03
CA ASN A 441 -25.31 26.76 1.51
C ASN A 441 -26.23 25.99 2.47
N ARG A 442 -26.05 24.67 2.62
CA ARG A 442 -26.82 23.88 3.60
C ARG A 442 -26.39 24.19 5.04
N GLN A 443 -27.33 23.95 5.97
CA GLN A 443 -27.14 24.18 7.41
C GLN A 443 -26.21 23.12 8.03
N SER A 444 -24.91 23.30 7.85
CA SER A 444 -23.84 22.52 8.50
C SER A 444 -22.74 23.47 8.97
N SER A 445 -22.16 23.21 10.15
CA SER A 445 -20.99 23.94 10.66
C SER A 445 -19.66 23.33 10.18
N THR A 446 -19.71 22.17 9.53
CA THR A 446 -18.52 21.42 9.10
C THR A 446 -18.52 21.17 7.60
N TRP A 447 -17.34 21.19 7.00
CA TRP A 447 -17.03 20.70 5.66
C TRP A 447 -16.47 19.27 5.74
N ARG A 448 -16.96 18.40 4.87
CA ARG A 448 -16.72 16.95 4.91
C ARG A 448 -16.42 16.43 3.50
N PRO A 449 -15.25 16.72 2.94
CA PRO A 449 -14.86 16.29 1.61
C PRO A 449 -14.42 14.81 1.65
N ALA A 450 -15.37 13.89 1.65
CA ALA A 450 -15.12 12.50 1.98
C ALA A 450 -14.18 11.83 0.97
N ASP A 451 -14.41 12.09 -0.31
CA ASP A 451 -13.62 11.52 -1.40
C ASP A 451 -12.19 12.06 -1.42
N VAL A 452 -12.03 13.34 -1.09
CA VAL A 452 -10.71 13.96 -0.93
C VAL A 452 -9.94 13.35 0.23
N MET A 453 -10.63 12.99 1.33
CA MET A 453 -10.00 12.35 2.47
C MET A 453 -9.51 10.93 2.15
N VAL A 454 -10.29 10.12 1.41
CA VAL A 454 -9.82 8.79 0.99
C VAL A 454 -8.67 8.88 -0.03
N ALA A 455 -8.74 9.82 -0.97
CA ALA A 455 -7.67 10.09 -1.92
C ALA A 455 -6.38 10.53 -1.20
N ALA A 456 -6.50 11.38 -0.19
CA ALA A 456 -5.35 11.84 0.59
C ALA A 456 -4.69 10.70 1.38
N VAL A 457 -5.44 9.80 2.02
CA VAL A 457 -4.81 8.65 2.71
C VAL A 457 -4.24 7.62 1.74
N MET A 458 -4.75 7.54 0.50
CA MET A 458 -4.15 6.72 -0.55
C MET A 458 -2.81 7.28 -1.03
N LEU A 459 -2.73 8.60 -1.24
CA LEU A 459 -1.49 9.29 -1.64
C LEU A 459 -0.48 9.37 -0.49
N TRP A 460 -0.96 9.58 0.72
CA TRP A 460 -0.16 9.81 1.93
C TRP A 460 -0.64 8.91 3.08
N PRO A 461 -0.25 7.62 3.07
CA PRO A 461 -0.63 6.66 4.11
C PRO A 461 -0.23 7.10 5.53
N GLU A 462 0.78 7.95 5.67
CA GLU A 462 1.22 8.53 6.94
C GLU A 462 0.19 9.46 7.60
N LEU A 463 -0.87 9.85 6.88
CA LEU A 463 -2.01 10.55 7.46
C LEU A 463 -2.84 9.64 8.37
N ILE A 464 -2.78 8.32 8.22
CA ILE A 464 -3.56 7.37 9.01
C ILE A 464 -2.92 7.27 10.40
N THR A 465 -3.64 7.74 11.43
CA THR A 465 -3.21 7.66 12.83
C THR A 465 -3.77 6.43 13.54
N ASP A 466 -4.84 5.84 13.01
CA ASP A 466 -5.46 4.63 13.55
C ASP A 466 -6.24 3.89 12.45
N ALA A 467 -5.95 2.60 12.27
CA ALA A 467 -6.65 1.72 11.36
C ALA A 467 -6.78 0.31 11.95
N VAL A 468 -7.79 -0.44 11.52
CA VAL A 468 -8.03 -1.79 12.02
C VAL A 468 -8.53 -2.73 10.93
N LYS A 469 -7.96 -3.94 10.89
CA LYS A 469 -8.39 -5.01 9.97
C LYS A 469 -9.45 -5.86 10.62
N MET A 470 -10.64 -5.95 10.02
CA MET A 470 -11.80 -6.70 10.53
C MET A 470 -12.50 -7.46 9.39
N ASN A 471 -13.36 -8.41 9.75
CA ASN A 471 -14.35 -8.95 8.82
C ASN A 471 -15.58 -8.04 8.81
N ALA A 472 -16.04 -7.70 7.61
CA ALA A 472 -17.21 -6.87 7.37
C ALA A 472 -18.15 -7.57 6.38
N LEU A 473 -19.43 -7.64 6.76
CA LEU A 473 -20.48 -8.23 5.94
C LEU A 473 -21.54 -7.18 5.58
N PRO A 474 -21.73 -6.88 4.29
CA PRO A 474 -22.82 -5.99 3.85
C PRO A 474 -24.19 -6.60 4.11
N ILE A 475 -25.13 -5.77 4.57
CA ILE A 475 -26.52 -6.15 4.79
C ILE A 475 -27.34 -5.81 3.54
N THR A 476 -27.92 -6.81 2.90
CA THR A 476 -28.66 -6.65 1.63
C THR A 476 -30.17 -6.54 1.80
N ALA A 477 -30.73 -6.76 2.99
CA ALA A 477 -32.17 -6.78 3.22
C ALA A 477 -32.61 -6.11 4.53
N GLY A 478 -33.90 -5.81 4.64
CA GLY A 478 -34.52 -5.26 5.85
C GLY A 478 -34.26 -3.77 6.09
N LYS A 479 -34.59 -3.29 7.30
CA LYS A 479 -34.52 -1.85 7.66
C LYS A 479 -33.10 -1.28 7.65
N THR A 480 -32.10 -2.14 7.74
CA THR A 480 -30.66 -1.84 7.75
C THR A 480 -29.96 -2.23 6.44
N ARG A 481 -30.71 -2.48 5.36
CA ARG A 481 -30.15 -2.66 4.02
C ARG A 481 -29.19 -1.51 3.68
N GLY A 482 -27.99 -1.84 3.20
CA GLY A 482 -26.88 -0.91 2.93
C GLY A 482 -25.91 -0.70 4.10
N ALA A 483 -26.21 -1.21 5.30
CA ALA A 483 -25.27 -1.16 6.42
C ALA A 483 -24.20 -2.26 6.34
N LEU A 484 -23.17 -2.13 7.17
CA LEU A 484 -22.17 -3.17 7.39
C LEU A 484 -22.35 -3.81 8.77
N MET A 485 -22.30 -5.14 8.82
CA MET A 485 -22.16 -5.89 10.05
C MET A 485 -20.66 -6.17 10.26
N ILE A 486 -20.10 -5.64 11.36
CA ILE A 486 -18.67 -5.72 11.66
C ILE A 486 -18.41 -6.75 12.75
N ASP A 487 -17.46 -7.65 12.51
CA ASP A 487 -17.04 -8.65 13.49
C ASP A 487 -15.96 -8.07 14.43
N HIS A 488 -16.39 -7.30 15.43
CA HIS A 488 -15.50 -6.63 16.37
C HIS A 488 -14.70 -7.61 17.26
N ASP A 489 -15.33 -8.71 17.67
CA ASP A 489 -14.78 -9.66 18.65
C ASP A 489 -14.28 -10.97 18.00
N GLY A 490 -14.30 -11.06 16.67
CA GLY A 490 -13.85 -12.25 15.93
C GLY A 490 -14.79 -13.46 16.08
N VAL A 491 -16.05 -13.23 16.44
CA VAL A 491 -17.04 -14.29 16.71
C VAL A 491 -17.35 -15.09 15.44
N SER A 492 -17.30 -14.45 14.27
CA SER A 492 -17.61 -15.12 13.01
C SER A 492 -16.55 -16.14 12.58
N LYS A 493 -15.34 -16.05 13.14
CA LYS A 493 -14.13 -16.81 12.72
C LYS A 493 -13.79 -16.66 11.23
N LYS A 494 -14.40 -15.71 10.52
CA LYS A 494 -14.11 -15.42 9.12
C LYS A 494 -12.81 -14.64 9.00
N PRO A 495 -12.05 -14.82 7.90
CA PRO A 495 -10.86 -14.03 7.65
C PRO A 495 -11.21 -12.53 7.55
N LYS A 496 -10.30 -11.68 8.01
CA LYS A 496 -10.41 -10.23 7.87
C LYS A 496 -10.43 -9.88 6.38
N ASN A 497 -11.40 -9.09 5.95
CA ASN A 497 -11.59 -8.76 4.53
C ASN A 497 -11.47 -7.25 4.24
N VAL A 498 -11.46 -6.40 5.27
CA VAL A 498 -11.39 -4.95 5.15
C VAL A 498 -10.44 -4.35 6.19
N GLU A 499 -9.68 -3.34 5.79
CA GLU A 499 -8.94 -2.43 6.66
C GLU A 499 -9.71 -1.13 6.77
N PHE A 500 -10.22 -0.86 7.97
CA PHE A 500 -10.97 0.34 8.29
C PHE A 500 -10.02 1.44 8.77
N VAL A 501 -9.99 2.56 8.06
CA VAL A 501 -9.38 3.78 8.61
C VAL A 501 -10.31 4.30 9.71
N ARG A 502 -9.81 4.49 10.93
CA ARG A 502 -10.62 4.97 12.06
C ARG A 502 -10.37 6.44 12.34
N ASN A 503 -9.12 6.88 12.25
CA ASN A 503 -8.72 8.27 12.46
C ASN A 503 -7.59 8.68 11.49
N ILE A 504 -7.51 9.98 11.20
CA ILE A 504 -6.44 10.59 10.42
C ILE A 504 -5.90 11.85 11.12
N ASP A 505 -4.71 12.29 10.73
CA ASP A 505 -4.14 13.59 11.11
C ASP A 505 -4.77 14.71 10.26
N VAL A 506 -5.76 15.39 10.82
CA VAL A 506 -6.54 16.44 10.14
C VAL A 506 -5.71 17.69 9.85
N ASP A 507 -4.72 18.00 10.70
CA ASP A 507 -3.87 19.17 10.49
C ASP A 507 -2.93 18.95 9.31
N LYS A 508 -2.29 17.77 9.22
CA LYS A 508 -1.50 17.40 8.04
C LYS A 508 -2.36 17.33 6.77
N PHE A 509 -3.58 16.80 6.87
CA PHE A 509 -4.53 16.80 5.75
C PHE A 509 -4.81 18.22 5.24
N LYS A 510 -5.14 19.17 6.13
CA LYS A 510 -5.33 20.58 5.74
C LYS A 510 -4.07 21.17 5.10
N CYS A 511 -2.89 20.89 5.64
CA CYS A 511 -1.62 21.35 5.04
C CYS A 511 -1.42 20.83 3.63
N LYS A 512 -1.74 19.54 3.37
CA LYS A 512 -1.69 18.97 2.02
C LYS A 512 -2.67 19.68 1.08
N LEU A 513 -3.91 19.93 1.51
CA LEU A 513 -4.87 20.69 0.70
C LEU A 513 -4.35 22.09 0.34
N LEU A 514 -3.78 22.83 1.30
CA LEU A 514 -3.19 24.13 1.01
C LEU A 514 -2.03 24.02 0.02
N CYS A 515 -1.18 22.99 0.16
CA CYS A 515 -0.01 22.79 -0.71
C CYS A 515 -0.38 22.49 -2.17
N TYR A 516 -1.37 21.63 -2.42
CA TYR A 516 -1.70 21.16 -3.78
C TYR A 516 -2.72 22.03 -4.52
N PHE A 517 -3.44 22.90 -3.81
CA PHE A 517 -4.46 23.76 -4.40
C PHE A 517 -4.11 25.25 -4.41
N SER A 518 -3.00 25.66 -3.78
CA SER A 518 -2.40 26.99 -3.96
C SER A 518 -1.73 27.10 -5.32
#